data_AF-A0A6L4Z7A0-F1
#
_entry.id   AF-A0A6L4Z7A0-F1
#
_cell.length_a   1.000
_cell.length_b   1.000
_cell.length_c   1.000
_cell.angle_alpha   90.00
_cell.angle_beta   90.00
_cell.angle_gamma   90.00
#
_symmetry.space_group_name_H-M   'P 1'
#
loop_
_entity.id
_entity.type
_entity.pdbx_description
1 polymer ?
#
loop_
_entity_poly.entity_id
_entity_poly.type
_entity_poly.pdbx_seq_one_letter_code
_entity_poly.pdbx_strand_id
1 'polypeptide(L)'
;MFLKPLLSLFILNLFIVDSIIHYCVANMPGAVPRTSTIVLLNATLPNAIEIAAKGWKKAYIVSFPLQKGLNVVDGKVDYKVVT
;
A
#
# COMPACT_ATOMS: atom_id res chain seq x y z
N MET A 1 21.79 22.03 27.88
CA MET A 1 22.71 21.21 27.05
C MET A 1 22.10 21.06 25.66
N PHE A 2 21.97 22.20 24.97
CA PHE A 2 21.56 22.32 23.58
C PHE A 2 22.85 22.32 22.76
N LEU A 3 23.15 21.24 22.05
CA LEU A 3 24.24 21.23 21.06
C LEU A 3 23.79 20.45 19.82
N LYS A 4 23.78 21.18 18.69
CA LYS A 4 23.73 20.74 17.29
C LYS A 4 22.38 20.32 16.71
N PRO A 5 21.62 21.29 16.17
CA PRO A 5 20.85 21.11 14.94
C PRO A 5 21.83 21.03 13.74
N LEU A 6 21.37 20.51 12.60
CA LEU A 6 22.10 20.27 11.34
C LEU A 6 23.04 19.05 11.32
N LEU A 7 22.60 17.96 10.70
CA LEU A 7 22.91 17.67 9.30
C LEU A 7 22.01 16.51 8.80
N SER A 8 21.01 16.85 7.99
CA SER A 8 20.56 16.03 6.85
C SER A 8 20.41 14.51 7.07
N LEU A 9 19.40 14.09 7.85
CA LEU A 9 18.80 12.76 7.71
C LEU A 9 17.48 12.79 6.92
N PHE A 10 17.29 13.77 6.04
CA PHE A 10 16.17 13.73 5.07
C PHE A 10 16.33 12.62 4.02
N ILE A 11 17.50 11.96 3.97
CA ILE A 11 17.81 10.86 3.04
C ILE A 11 17.70 9.48 3.73
N LEU A 12 17.79 9.41 5.05
CA LEU A 12 17.76 8.15 5.79
C LEU A 12 16.55 8.18 6.72
N ASN A 13 15.60 7.25 6.54
CA ASN A 13 14.45 7.09 7.46
C ASN A 13 14.90 6.43 8.78
N LEU A 14 16.02 6.89 9.35
CA LEU A 14 16.61 6.44 10.59
C LEU A 14 16.53 7.58 11.61
N PHE A 15 16.17 7.31 12.86
CA PHE A 15 16.27 8.30 13.93
C PHE A 15 16.52 7.60 15.28
N ILE A 16 17.07 8.32 16.24
CA ILE A 16 17.43 7.77 17.56
C ILE A 16 16.50 8.34 18.62
N VAL A 17 15.81 7.48 19.38
CA VAL A 17 15.02 7.85 20.56
C VAL A 17 15.45 6.95 21.71
N ASP A 18 15.74 7.52 22.88
CA ASP A 18 16.19 6.77 24.07
C ASP A 18 17.36 5.80 23.80
N SER A 19 18.31 6.23 22.96
CA SER A 19 19.45 5.41 22.49
C SER A 19 19.07 4.19 21.63
N ILE A 20 17.84 4.11 21.12
CA ILE A 20 17.35 3.08 20.20
C ILE A 20 17.29 3.65 18.79
N ILE A 21 17.77 2.88 17.80
CA ILE A 21 17.68 3.23 16.37
C ILE A 21 16.32 2.78 15.82
N HIS A 22 15.55 3.72 15.29
CA HIS A 22 14.28 3.50 14.62
C HIS A 22 14.46 3.59 13.10
N TYR A 23 14.09 2.53 12.36
CA TYR A 23 14.10 2.49 10.90
C TYR A 23 12.67 2.47 10.36
N CYS A 24 12.23 3.58 9.77
CA CYS A 24 10.83 3.81 9.39
C CYS A 24 10.69 4.14 7.90
N VAL A 25 11.34 3.37 7.01
CA VAL A 25 11.14 3.52 5.55
C VAL A 25 9.73 3.07 5.19
N ALA A 26 8.91 3.99 4.69
CA ALA A 26 7.65 3.65 4.05
C ALA A 26 7.89 3.00 2.67
N ASN A 27 6.96 2.15 2.22
CA ASN A 27 7.03 1.50 0.91
C ASN A 27 8.38 0.78 0.65
N MET A 28 8.90 0.03 1.63
CA MET A 28 10.13 -0.75 1.50
C MET A 28 10.20 -1.65 0.25
N PRO A 29 9.09 -2.26 -0.24
CA PRO A 29 9.13 -3.02 -1.49
C PRO A 29 9.61 -2.20 -2.70
N GLY A 30 9.48 -0.87 -2.66
CA GLY A 30 10.00 0.04 -3.68
C GLY A 30 11.52 0.03 -3.82
N ALA A 31 12.27 -0.37 -2.78
CA ALA A 31 13.73 -0.52 -2.85
C ALA A 31 14.17 -1.74 -3.70
N VAL A 32 13.26 -2.71 -3.94
CA VAL A 32 13.50 -3.91 -4.74
C VAL A 32 12.47 -4.03 -5.88
N PRO A 33 12.43 -3.04 -6.81
CA PRO A 33 11.31 -2.85 -7.72
C PRO A 33 11.04 -4.03 -8.64
N ARG A 34 12.08 -4.74 -9.10
CA ARG A 34 11.91 -5.92 -9.97
C ARG A 34 11.17 -7.04 -9.24
N THR A 35 11.62 -7.37 -8.03
CA THR A 35 11.03 -8.46 -7.24
C THR A 35 9.63 -8.08 -6.74
N SER A 36 9.46 -6.87 -6.22
CA SER A 36 8.16 -6.41 -5.70
C SER A 36 7.12 -6.29 -6.80
N THR A 37 7.49 -5.86 -8.01
CA THR A 37 6.57 -5.80 -9.15
C THR A 37 6.10 -7.19 -9.55
N ILE A 38 7.00 -8.17 -9.69
CA ILE A 38 6.64 -9.54 -10.06
C ILE A 38 5.70 -10.15 -9.01
N VAL A 39 6.03 -10.00 -7.72
CA VAL A 39 5.22 -10.54 -6.62
C VAL A 39 3.84 -9.87 -6.57
N LEU A 40 3.80 -8.54 -6.68
CA LEU A 40 2.54 -7.80 -6.69
C LEU A 40 1.67 -8.21 -7.87
N LEU A 41 2.23 -8.26 -9.08
CA LEU A 41 1.50 -8.69 -10.26
C LEU A 41 0.96 -10.11 -10.13
N ASN A 42 1.75 -11.06 -9.61
CA ASN A 42 1.26 -12.43 -9.40
C ASN A 42 0.05 -12.48 -8.46
N ALA A 43 -0.01 -11.60 -7.46
CA ALA A 43 -1.15 -11.49 -6.56
C ALA A 43 -2.35 -10.74 -7.17
N THR A 44 -2.13 -9.70 -7.97
CA THR A 44 -3.19 -8.82 -8.47
C THR A 44 -3.71 -9.18 -9.87
N LEU A 45 -2.92 -9.86 -10.68
CA LEU A 45 -3.24 -10.14 -12.08
C LEU A 45 -4.53 -10.99 -12.25
N PRO A 46 -4.80 -12.03 -11.44
CA PRO A 46 -6.06 -12.77 -11.55
C PRO A 46 -7.30 -11.88 -11.33
N ASN A 47 -7.22 -10.97 -10.35
CA ASN A 47 -8.27 -10.00 -10.05
C ASN A 47 -8.47 -9.01 -11.21
N ALA A 48 -7.38 -8.52 -11.79
CA ALA A 48 -7.43 -7.60 -12.93
C ALA A 48 -8.08 -8.25 -14.15
N ILE A 49 -7.73 -9.51 -14.45
CA ILE A 49 -8.33 -10.27 -15.55
C ILE A 49 -9.82 -10.50 -15.31
N GLU A 50 -10.22 -10.84 -14.08
CA GLU A 50 -11.63 -11.05 -13.73
C GLU A 50 -12.46 -9.77 -13.93
N ILE A 51 -11.95 -8.63 -13.48
CA ILE A 51 -12.59 -7.32 -13.68
C ILE A 51 -12.68 -6.99 -15.18
N ALA A 52 -11.60 -7.22 -15.93
CA ALA A 52 -11.57 -6.95 -17.36
C ALA A 52 -12.59 -7.80 -18.15
N ALA A 53 -12.74 -9.08 -17.78
CA ALA A 53 -13.65 -10.00 -18.47
C ALA A 53 -15.13 -9.78 -18.12
N LYS A 54 -15.45 -9.48 -16.85
CA LYS A 54 -16.84 -9.44 -16.36
C LYS A 54 -17.37 -8.02 -16.12
N GLY A 55 -16.50 -7.02 -16.08
CA GLY A 55 -16.79 -5.70 -15.53
C GLY A 55 -16.85 -5.71 -14.00
N TRP A 56 -16.62 -4.55 -13.39
CA TRP A 56 -16.46 -4.43 -11.93
C TRP A 56 -17.70 -4.89 -11.14
N LYS A 57 -18.92 -4.60 -11.61
CA LYS A 57 -20.18 -4.96 -10.91
C LYS A 57 -20.36 -6.46 -10.78
N LYS A 58 -20.17 -7.20 -11.89
CA LYS A 58 -20.33 -8.67 -11.89
C LYS A 58 -19.14 -9.34 -11.20
N ALA A 59 -17.92 -8.82 -11.40
CA ALA A 59 -16.73 -9.31 -10.71
C ALA A 59 -16.86 -9.18 -9.19
N TYR A 60 -17.38 -8.05 -8.71
CA TYR A 60 -17.69 -7.83 -7.28
C TYR A 60 -18.68 -8.86 -6.74
N ILE A 61 -19.81 -9.10 -7.42
CA ILE A 61 -20.82 -10.05 -6.93
C ILE A 61 -20.28 -11.48 -6.82
N VAL A 62 -19.43 -11.90 -7.76
CA VAL A 62 -18.99 -13.30 -7.87
C VAL A 62 -17.68 -13.58 -7.10
N SER A 63 -16.85 -12.56 -6.86
CA SER A 63 -15.51 -12.72 -6.30
C SER A 63 -15.41 -12.15 -4.88
N PHE A 64 -15.37 -13.04 -3.88
CA PHE A 64 -15.25 -12.67 -2.47
C PHE A 64 -14.03 -11.78 -2.15
N PRO A 65 -12.83 -11.98 -2.75
CA PRO A 65 -11.70 -11.08 -2.54
C PRO A 65 -11.97 -9.65 -3.04
N LEU A 66 -12.63 -9.51 -4.20
CA LEU A 66 -12.97 -8.20 -4.76
C LEU A 66 -14.03 -7.47 -3.95
N GLN A 67 -14.91 -8.19 -3.26
CA GLN A 67 -15.93 -7.59 -2.39
C GLN A 67 -15.30 -6.76 -1.26
N LYS A 68 -14.19 -7.25 -0.71
CA LYS A 68 -13.50 -6.57 0.38
C LYS A 68 -12.66 -5.37 -0.08
N GLY A 69 -12.42 -5.22 -1.38
CA GLY A 69 -11.57 -4.17 -1.95
C GLY A 69 -12.34 -2.95 -2.47
N LEU A 70 -13.67 -2.98 -2.46
CA LEU A 70 -14.48 -1.87 -2.97
C LEU A 70 -14.55 -0.75 -1.94
N ASN A 71 -14.02 0.43 -2.30
CA ASN A 71 -14.00 1.59 -1.40
C ASN A 71 -15.06 2.63 -1.75
N VAL A 72 -15.23 2.96 -3.04
CA VAL A 72 -16.11 4.05 -3.50
C VAL A 72 -16.86 3.63 -4.75
N VAL A 73 -18.18 3.90 -4.79
CA VAL A 73 -19.06 3.73 -5.96
C VAL A 73 -19.95 4.96 -6.08
N ASP A 74 -20.01 5.55 -7.28
CA ASP A 74 -20.90 6.69 -7.59
C ASP A 74 -20.82 7.83 -6.56
N GLY A 75 -19.61 8.12 -6.06
CA GLY A 75 -19.35 9.16 -5.06
C GLY A 75 -19.72 8.79 -3.62
N LYS A 76 -20.17 7.56 -3.36
CA LYS A 76 -20.46 7.04 -2.02
C LYS A 76 -19.36 6.09 -1.55
N VAL A 77 -18.93 6.25 -0.30
CA VAL A 77 -18.00 5.34 0.36
C VAL A 77 -18.77 4.09 0.78
N ASP A 78 -18.38 2.93 0.26
CA ASP A 78 -19.02 1.63 0.52
C ASP A 78 -18.34 0.87 1.66
N TYR A 79 -17.05 1.15 1.91
CA TYR A 79 -16.25 0.42 2.89
C TYR A 79 -16.43 0.94 4.32
N LYS A 80 -16.98 0.09 5.21
CA LYS A 80 -17.30 0.40 6.62
C LYS A 80 -16.12 0.83 7.50
N VAL A 81 -14.88 0.65 7.07
CA VAL A 81 -13.69 1.11 7.84
C VAL A 81 -13.27 2.52 7.44
N VAL A 82 -13.70 2.99 6.26
CA VAL A 82 -13.39 4.33 5.73
C VAL A 82 -14.51 5.33 6.08
N THR A 83 -15.73 4.86 6.32
CA THR A 83 -16.89 5.63 6.83
C THR A 83 -17.01 5.50 8.34
#